data_AF-A0A922CTD7-F1
#
_entry.id   AF-A0A922CTD7-F1
#
_cell.length_a   1.000
_cell.length_b   1.000
_cell.length_c   1.000
_cell.angle_alpha   90.00
_cell.angle_beta   90.00
_cell.angle_gamma   90.00
#
_symmetry.space_group_name_H-M   'P 1'
#
loop_
_entity.id
_entity.type
_entity.pdbx_description
1 polymer ?
#
loop_
_entity_poly.entity_id
_entity_poly.type
_entity_poly.pdbx_seq_one_letter_code
_entity_poly.pdbx_strand_id
1 'polypeptide(L)'
;MAREEELAGKLREMEVLRKNKQLPKGEQTNSLQDQLEKAQTNLSAHRSYLTSKLSALGKYSARLEAAAAWLGETRTRANIAADLPPHQRDGLMRNIAACVQDREAEVREVLENYNNMERECVAAKQSVCPDLRDKLARLKDDWAALRAATAAATAAATAAATTTTAVTTATSEPGTPRKGSLDSQASGKCRWRDRGVT
;
A
#
# COMPACT_ATOMS: atom_id res chain seq x y z
N MET A 1 -15.68 -15.47 21.22
CA MET A 1 -15.08 -15.52 22.57
C MET A 1 -15.96 -16.37 23.47
N ALA A 2 -17.13 -15.87 23.90
CA ALA A 2 -18.04 -16.62 24.78
C ALA A 2 -18.39 -18.06 24.31
N ARG A 3 -18.76 -18.26 23.03
CA ARG A 3 -19.14 -19.60 22.53
C ARG A 3 -17.98 -20.61 22.43
N GLU A 4 -16.75 -20.15 22.20
CA GLU A 4 -15.56 -21.03 22.09
C GLU A 4 -15.10 -21.47 23.48
N GLU A 5 -15.08 -20.54 24.45
CA GLU A 5 -14.82 -20.85 25.85
C GLU A 5 -15.90 -21.74 26.47
N GLU A 6 -17.17 -21.51 26.13
CA GLU A 6 -18.29 -22.34 26.57
C GLU A 6 -18.17 -23.77 26.03
N LEU A 7 -17.82 -23.94 24.74
CA LEU A 7 -17.58 -25.25 24.14
C LEU A 7 -16.36 -25.96 24.75
N ALA A 8 -15.25 -25.23 24.94
CA ALA A 8 -14.05 -25.76 25.60
C ALA A 8 -14.30 -26.10 27.09
N GLY A 9 -15.21 -25.39 27.75
CA GLY A 9 -15.69 -25.68 29.09
C GLY A 9 -16.51 -26.98 29.11
N LYS A 10 -17.51 -27.08 28.22
CA LYS A 10 -18.38 -28.27 28.10
C LYS A 10 -17.60 -29.54 27.74
N LEU A 11 -16.56 -29.45 26.90
CA LEU A 11 -15.68 -30.59 26.60
C LEU A 11 -14.90 -31.05 27.83
N ARG A 12 -14.33 -30.12 28.60
CA ARG A 12 -13.64 -30.46 29.85
C ARG A 12 -14.60 -31.04 30.89
N GLU A 13 -15.81 -30.52 30.99
CA GLU A 13 -16.84 -31.03 31.89
C GLU A 13 -17.28 -32.46 31.52
N MET A 14 -17.49 -32.72 30.23
CA MET A 14 -17.77 -34.05 29.69
C MET A 14 -16.63 -35.05 29.97
N GLU A 15 -15.38 -34.63 29.80
CA GLU A 15 -14.18 -35.43 30.09
C GLU A 15 -14.11 -35.82 31.58
N VAL A 16 -14.49 -34.91 32.48
CA VAL A 16 -14.54 -35.15 33.94
C VAL A 16 -15.67 -36.13 34.29
N LEU A 17 -16.87 -35.94 33.73
CA LEU A 17 -18.02 -36.84 33.95
C LEU A 17 -17.74 -38.26 33.44
N ARG A 18 -16.99 -38.39 32.34
CA ARG A 18 -16.53 -39.67 31.78
C ARG A 18 -15.54 -40.38 32.71
N LYS A 19 -14.53 -39.67 33.23
CA LYS A 19 -13.56 -40.20 34.20
C LYS A 19 -14.24 -40.68 35.48
N ASN A 20 -15.29 -40.00 35.90
CA ASN A 20 -16.10 -40.36 37.07
C ASN A 20 -17.13 -41.48 36.81
N LYS A 21 -17.15 -42.10 35.62
CA LYS A 21 -18.13 -43.13 35.21
C LYS A 21 -19.60 -42.69 35.32
N GLN A 22 -19.87 -41.38 35.35
CA GLN A 22 -21.22 -40.83 35.47
C GLN A 22 -21.94 -40.68 34.11
N LEU A 23 -21.23 -40.90 33.00
CA LEU A 23 -21.77 -40.83 31.65
C LEU A 23 -22.14 -42.24 31.12
N PRO A 24 -23.36 -42.44 30.57
CA PRO A 24 -23.71 -43.70 29.92
C PRO A 24 -22.77 -43.94 28.72
N LYS A 25 -22.03 -45.05 28.75
CA LYS A 25 -21.08 -45.45 27.69
C LYS A 25 -21.85 -45.96 26.47
N GLY A 26 -22.33 -45.08 25.61
CA GLY A 26 -22.98 -45.43 24.34
C GLY A 26 -22.25 -44.85 23.13
N GLU A 27 -22.27 -45.54 21.98
CA GLU A 27 -21.67 -45.07 20.72
C GLU A 27 -22.13 -43.65 20.34
N GLN A 28 -23.38 -43.29 20.62
CA GLN A 28 -23.91 -41.94 20.42
C GLN A 28 -23.21 -40.87 21.27
N THR A 29 -22.84 -41.17 22.51
CA THR A 29 -22.12 -40.21 23.38
C THR A 29 -20.71 -39.95 22.88
N ASN A 30 -20.02 -40.97 22.37
CA ASN A 30 -18.71 -40.82 21.74
C ASN A 30 -18.82 -40.04 20.43
N SER A 31 -19.81 -40.35 19.58
CA SER A 31 -20.04 -39.64 18.33
C SER A 31 -20.33 -38.14 18.53
N LEU A 32 -21.13 -37.80 19.54
CA LEU A 32 -21.40 -36.39 19.88
C LEU A 32 -20.14 -35.68 20.39
N GLN A 33 -19.29 -36.37 21.15
CA GLN A 33 -18.02 -35.83 21.60
C GLN A 33 -17.07 -35.56 20.42
N ASP A 34 -16.93 -36.53 19.50
CA ASP A 34 -16.13 -36.35 18.29
C ASP A 34 -16.63 -35.17 17.44
N GLN A 35 -17.95 -35.02 17.32
CA GLN A 35 -18.57 -33.87 16.64
C GLN A 35 -18.27 -32.55 17.35
N LEU A 36 -18.27 -32.53 18.68
CA LEU A 36 -17.97 -31.35 19.49
C LEU A 36 -16.50 -30.94 19.37
N GLU A 37 -15.58 -31.90 19.41
CA GLU A 37 -14.14 -31.68 19.20
C GLU A 37 -13.85 -31.20 17.77
N LYS A 38 -14.51 -31.79 16.77
CA LYS A 38 -14.44 -31.35 15.38
C LYS A 38 -15.00 -29.93 15.20
N ALA A 39 -16.10 -29.59 15.86
CA ALA A 39 -16.65 -28.24 15.82
C ALA A 39 -15.69 -27.24 16.48
N GLN A 40 -15.08 -27.59 17.61
CA GLN A 40 -14.11 -26.74 18.31
C GLN A 40 -12.84 -26.48 17.47
N THR A 41 -12.27 -27.53 16.87
CA THR A 41 -11.11 -27.41 15.98
C THR A 41 -11.42 -26.55 14.75
N ASN A 42 -12.59 -26.74 14.12
CA ASN A 42 -13.03 -25.91 13.00
C ASN A 42 -13.22 -24.44 13.39
N LEU A 43 -13.84 -24.17 14.54
CA LEU A 43 -14.07 -22.79 15.02
C LEU A 43 -12.76 -22.09 15.34
N SER A 44 -11.84 -22.77 16.01
CA SER A 44 -10.52 -22.20 16.32
C SER A 44 -9.69 -21.93 15.06
N ALA A 45 -9.72 -22.83 14.08
CA ALA A 45 -9.08 -22.62 12.77
C ALA A 45 -9.69 -21.42 12.03
N HIS A 46 -11.02 -21.32 12.00
CA HIS A 46 -11.72 -20.20 11.38
C HIS A 46 -11.41 -18.86 12.08
N ARG A 47 -11.30 -18.86 13.42
CA ARG A 47 -10.88 -17.67 14.18
C ARG A 47 -9.47 -17.23 13.82
N SER A 48 -8.53 -18.17 13.76
CA SER A 48 -7.14 -17.89 13.36
C SER A 48 -7.08 -17.28 11.95
N TYR A 49 -7.84 -17.87 11.01
CA TYR A 49 -7.98 -17.36 9.66
C TYR A 49 -8.53 -15.93 9.61
N LEU A 50 -9.65 -15.65 10.29
CA LEU A 50 -10.22 -14.30 10.34
C LEU A 50 -9.27 -13.28 10.97
N THR A 51 -8.56 -13.67 12.03
CA THR A 51 -7.58 -12.80 12.70
C THR A 51 -6.44 -12.44 11.76
N SER A 52 -5.91 -13.43 11.02
CA SER A 52 -4.87 -13.21 10.01
C SER A 52 -5.37 -12.28 8.89
N LYS A 53 -6.59 -12.49 8.38
CA LYS A 53 -7.21 -11.64 7.36
C LYS A 53 -7.42 -10.21 7.84
N LEU A 54 -7.93 -10.01 9.06
CA LEU A 54 -8.12 -8.67 9.64
C LEU A 54 -6.78 -7.95 9.84
N SER A 55 -5.73 -8.67 10.28
CA SER A 55 -4.38 -8.09 10.40
C SER A 55 -3.82 -7.67 9.04
N ALA A 56 -3.97 -8.51 8.01
CA ALA A 56 -3.54 -8.20 6.65
C ALA A 56 -4.29 -6.98 6.09
N LEU A 57 -5.61 -6.91 6.29
CA LEU A 57 -6.43 -5.78 5.87
C LEU A 57 -6.03 -4.48 6.58
N GLY A 58 -5.75 -4.53 7.89
CA GLY A 58 -5.26 -3.38 8.65
C GLY A 58 -3.93 -2.84 8.10
N LYS A 59 -2.97 -3.74 7.81
CA LYS A 59 -1.69 -3.37 7.18
C LYS A 59 -1.89 -2.75 5.80
N TYR A 60 -2.78 -3.33 4.99
CA TYR A 60 -3.11 -2.81 3.67
C TYR A 60 -3.74 -1.41 3.76
N SER A 61 -4.71 -1.21 4.65
CA SER A 61 -5.37 0.09 4.83
C SER A 61 -4.36 1.18 5.22
N ALA A 62 -3.45 0.90 6.15
CA ALA A 62 -2.41 1.84 6.55
C ALA A 62 -1.49 2.22 5.38
N ARG A 63 -1.07 1.23 4.58
CA ARG A 63 -0.25 1.47 3.38
C ARG A 63 -0.98 2.28 2.32
N LEU A 64 -2.26 1.99 2.09
CA LEU A 64 -3.09 2.74 1.16
C LEU A 64 -3.23 4.19 1.58
N GLU A 65 -3.48 4.45 2.87
CA GLU A 65 -3.62 5.81 3.40
C GLU A 65 -2.31 6.60 3.33
N ALA A 66 -1.19 5.96 3.63
CA ALA A 66 0.13 6.58 3.49
C ALA A 66 0.47 6.89 2.02
N ALA A 67 0.16 5.98 1.08
CA ALA A 67 0.32 6.21 -0.34
C ALA A 67 -0.57 7.36 -0.85
N ALA A 68 -1.83 7.40 -0.42
CA ALA A 68 -2.77 8.46 -0.77
C ALA A 68 -2.32 9.83 -0.23
N ALA A 69 -1.87 9.88 1.03
CA ALA A 69 -1.36 11.10 1.63
C ALA A 69 -0.12 11.64 0.90
N TRP A 70 0.84 10.75 0.58
CA TRP A 70 2.03 11.11 -0.17
C TRP A 70 1.67 11.60 -1.59
N LEU A 71 0.73 10.93 -2.27
CA LEU A 71 0.28 11.35 -3.58
C LEU A 71 -0.38 12.73 -3.56
N GLY A 72 -1.25 12.97 -2.59
CA GLY A 72 -1.88 14.27 -2.38
C GLY A 72 -0.85 15.37 -2.15
N GLU A 73 0.11 15.15 -1.24
CA GLU A 73 1.19 16.12 -0.98
C GLU A 73 2.04 16.38 -2.23
N THR A 74 2.41 15.33 -2.96
CA THR A 74 3.26 15.44 -4.15
C THR A 74 2.51 16.12 -5.30
N ARG A 75 1.21 15.87 -5.45
CA ARG A 75 0.35 16.57 -6.39
C ARG A 75 0.23 18.05 -6.06
N THR A 76 0.04 18.40 -4.78
CA THR A 76 0.05 19.80 -4.34
C THR A 76 1.38 20.48 -4.66
N ARG A 77 2.52 19.80 -4.43
CA ARG A 77 3.85 20.32 -4.82
C ARG A 77 3.96 20.53 -6.33
N ALA A 78 3.44 19.62 -7.14
CA ALA A 78 3.44 19.75 -8.60
C ALA A 78 2.54 20.92 -9.07
N ASN A 79 1.39 21.14 -8.44
CA ASN A 79 0.53 22.27 -8.72
C ASN A 79 1.21 23.60 -8.37
N ILE A 80 1.84 23.69 -7.19
CA ILE A 80 2.62 24.88 -6.80
C ILE A 80 3.75 25.14 -7.80
N ALA A 81 4.40 24.08 -8.30
CA ALA A 81 5.44 24.23 -9.31
C ALA A 81 4.94 24.90 -10.59
N ALA A 82 3.68 24.71 -10.97
CA ALA A 82 3.09 25.32 -12.16
C ALA A 82 3.04 26.86 -12.08
N ASP A 83 2.94 27.41 -10.86
CA ASP A 83 2.91 28.86 -10.61
C ASP A 83 4.31 29.49 -10.49
N LEU A 84 5.38 28.68 -10.51
CA LEU A 84 6.75 29.15 -10.36
C LEU A 84 7.38 29.57 -11.71
N PRO A 85 8.38 30.48 -11.67
CA PRO A 85 9.20 30.80 -12.83
C PRO A 85 9.87 29.55 -13.43
N PRO A 86 10.11 29.49 -14.76
CA PRO A 86 10.55 28.28 -15.46
C PRO A 86 11.77 27.59 -14.83
N HIS A 87 12.82 28.35 -14.47
CA HIS A 87 14.04 27.81 -13.88
C HIS A 87 13.81 27.11 -12.53
N GLN A 88 12.91 27.62 -11.69
CA GLN A 88 12.55 27.02 -10.40
C GLN A 88 11.59 25.85 -10.58
N ARG A 89 10.58 26.01 -11.45
CA ARG A 89 9.64 24.94 -11.82
C ARG A 89 10.37 23.71 -12.32
N ASP A 90 11.32 23.88 -13.24
CA ASP A 90 12.00 22.75 -13.88
C ASP A 90 12.91 22.00 -12.91
N GLY A 91 13.50 22.69 -11.92
CA GLY A 91 14.23 22.06 -10.82
C GLY A 91 13.32 21.27 -9.89
N LEU A 92 12.20 21.86 -9.49
CA LEU A 92 11.22 21.22 -8.60
C LEU A 92 10.54 20.01 -9.28
N MET A 93 10.15 20.14 -10.55
CA MET A 93 9.53 19.06 -11.31
C MET A 93 10.48 17.88 -11.54
N ARG A 94 11.79 18.12 -11.72
CA ARG A 94 12.79 17.04 -11.75
C ARG A 94 12.90 16.32 -10.41
N ASN A 95 12.88 17.05 -9.30
CA ASN A 95 12.88 16.43 -7.97
C ASN A 95 11.61 15.59 -7.74
N ILE A 96 10.44 16.11 -8.15
CA ILE A 96 9.18 15.39 -8.07
C ILE A 96 9.22 14.12 -8.94
N ALA A 97 9.72 14.20 -10.17
CA ALA A 97 9.86 13.05 -11.07
C ALA A 97 10.76 11.95 -10.46
N ALA A 98 11.89 12.32 -9.86
CA ALA A 98 12.75 11.37 -9.13
C ALA A 98 12.01 10.73 -7.95
N CYS A 99 11.30 11.51 -7.13
CA CYS A 99 10.50 10.94 -6.03
C CYS A 99 9.39 10.00 -6.52
N VAL A 100 8.76 10.29 -7.66
CA VAL A 100 7.74 9.42 -8.27
C VAL A 100 8.36 8.10 -8.73
N GLN A 101 9.54 8.15 -9.34
CA GLN A 101 10.27 6.96 -9.75
C GLN A 101 10.67 6.08 -8.55
N ASP A 102 11.20 6.68 -7.48
CA ASP A 102 11.59 5.97 -6.25
C ASP A 102 10.42 5.25 -5.58
N ARG A 103 9.19 5.80 -5.72
CA ARG A 103 7.99 5.30 -5.04
C ARG A 103 7.06 4.48 -5.93
N GLU A 104 7.38 4.34 -7.22
CA GLU A 104 6.54 3.63 -8.16
C GLU A 104 6.30 2.15 -7.76
N ALA A 105 7.34 1.47 -7.27
CA ALA A 105 7.23 0.08 -6.85
C ALA A 105 6.24 -0.12 -5.69
N GLU A 106 6.24 0.80 -4.72
CA GLU A 106 5.36 0.73 -3.55
C GLU A 106 3.90 1.00 -3.95
N VAL A 107 3.65 1.99 -4.81
CA VAL A 107 2.30 2.25 -5.34
C VAL A 107 1.79 1.03 -6.13
N ARG A 108 2.66 0.41 -6.94
CA ARG A 108 2.34 -0.81 -7.69
C ARG A 108 1.97 -1.96 -6.74
N GLU A 109 2.72 -2.14 -5.67
CA GLU A 109 2.43 -3.17 -4.64
C GLU A 109 1.08 -2.92 -3.96
N VAL A 110 0.74 -1.67 -3.64
CA VAL A 110 -0.59 -1.33 -3.07
C VAL A 110 -1.72 -1.67 -4.05
N LEU A 111 -1.56 -1.36 -5.33
CA LEU A 111 -2.56 -1.69 -6.36
C LEU A 111 -2.69 -3.21 -6.57
N GLU A 112 -1.59 -3.94 -6.53
CA GLU A 112 -1.59 -5.40 -6.66
C GLU A 112 -2.23 -6.09 -5.45
N ASN A 113 -1.94 -5.61 -4.24
CA ASN A 113 -2.59 -6.07 -3.00
C ASN A 113 -4.11 -5.89 -3.06
N TYR A 114 -4.59 -4.77 -3.60
CA TYR A 114 -6.02 -4.59 -3.84
C TYR A 114 -6.58 -5.64 -4.80
N ASN A 115 -5.93 -5.86 -5.95
CA ASN A 115 -6.40 -6.83 -6.95
C ASN A 115 -6.45 -8.26 -6.37
N ASN A 116 -5.49 -8.62 -5.51
CA ASN A 116 -5.52 -9.88 -4.78
C ASN A 116 -6.76 -10.00 -3.89
N MET A 117 -7.03 -8.98 -3.07
CA MET A 117 -8.19 -8.95 -2.19
C MET A 117 -9.52 -8.94 -2.95
N GLU A 118 -9.59 -8.20 -4.06
CA GLU A 118 -10.77 -8.18 -4.93
C GLU A 118 -11.05 -9.56 -5.52
N ARG A 119 -10.02 -10.28 -5.98
CA ARG A 119 -10.16 -11.68 -6.41
C ARG A 119 -10.67 -12.59 -5.30
N GLU A 120 -10.17 -12.44 -4.08
CA GLU A 120 -10.66 -13.21 -2.92
C GLU A 120 -12.13 -12.92 -2.61
N CYS A 121 -12.54 -11.64 -2.62
CA CYS A 121 -13.95 -11.27 -2.44
C CYS A 121 -14.84 -11.88 -3.53
N VAL A 122 -14.43 -11.78 -4.80
CA VAL A 122 -15.18 -12.34 -5.93
C VAL A 122 -15.30 -13.86 -5.82
N ALA A 123 -14.22 -14.55 -5.44
CA ALA A 123 -14.26 -15.99 -5.18
C ALA A 123 -15.25 -16.37 -4.06
N ALA A 124 -15.42 -15.49 -3.07
CA ALA A 124 -16.41 -15.60 -2.01
C ALA A 124 -17.82 -15.12 -2.41
N LYS A 125 -18.06 -14.76 -3.68
CA LYS A 125 -19.31 -14.14 -4.20
C LYS A 125 -19.69 -12.85 -3.45
N GLN A 126 -18.69 -12.12 -2.99
CA GLN A 126 -18.82 -10.85 -2.31
C GLN A 126 -18.09 -9.76 -3.09
N SER A 127 -18.33 -8.50 -2.73
CA SER A 127 -17.60 -7.36 -3.26
C SER A 127 -16.78 -6.69 -2.16
N VAL A 128 -15.65 -6.09 -2.54
CA VAL A 128 -14.90 -5.18 -1.65
C VAL A 128 -15.80 -4.03 -1.21
N CYS A 129 -15.64 -3.56 0.03
CA CYS A 129 -16.46 -2.47 0.57
C CYS A 129 -16.33 -1.18 -0.27
N PRO A 130 -17.43 -0.43 -0.49
CA PRO A 130 -17.43 0.75 -1.37
C PRO A 130 -16.36 1.78 -1.01
N ASP A 131 -16.23 2.12 0.27
CA ASP A 131 -15.27 3.12 0.75
C ASP A 131 -13.83 2.81 0.32
N LEU A 132 -13.44 1.53 0.33
CA LEU A 132 -12.09 1.12 -0.06
C LEU A 132 -11.90 1.20 -1.57
N ARG A 133 -12.94 0.86 -2.35
CA ARG A 133 -12.93 1.03 -3.81
C ARG A 133 -12.79 2.49 -4.18
N ASP A 134 -13.52 3.37 -3.51
CA ASP A 134 -13.50 4.81 -3.77
C ASP A 134 -12.14 5.42 -3.41
N LYS A 135 -11.55 5.02 -2.27
CA LYS A 135 -10.17 5.40 -1.90
C LYS A 135 -9.17 4.97 -2.97
N LEU A 136 -9.28 3.75 -3.48
CA LEU A 136 -8.38 3.26 -4.52
C LEU A 136 -8.59 3.95 -5.88
N ALA A 137 -9.84 4.23 -6.25
CA ALA A 137 -10.15 4.96 -7.48
C ALA A 137 -9.48 6.33 -7.46
N ARG A 138 -9.64 7.08 -6.35
CA ARG A 138 -8.94 8.36 -6.15
C ARG A 138 -7.42 8.22 -6.24
N LEU A 139 -6.85 7.20 -5.59
CA LEU A 139 -5.40 6.92 -5.67
C LEU A 139 -4.94 6.70 -7.13
N LYS A 140 -5.71 5.95 -7.92
CA LYS A 140 -5.39 5.68 -9.33
C LYS A 140 -5.44 6.95 -10.17
N ASP A 141 -6.46 7.78 -9.96
CA ASP A 141 -6.61 9.06 -10.67
C ASP A 141 -5.48 10.03 -10.31
N ASP A 142 -5.16 10.16 -9.03
CA ASP A 142 -4.07 10.99 -8.53
C ASP A 142 -2.71 10.51 -9.07
N TRP A 143 -2.48 9.20 -9.07
CA TRP A 143 -1.27 8.59 -9.62
C TRP A 143 -1.12 8.82 -11.12
N ALA A 144 -2.19 8.64 -11.89
CA ALA A 144 -2.18 8.86 -13.33
C ALA A 144 -1.91 10.33 -13.67
N ALA A 145 -2.56 11.27 -12.96
CA ALA A 145 -2.36 12.70 -13.13
C ALA A 145 -0.91 13.11 -12.81
N LEU A 146 -0.36 12.60 -11.70
CA LEU A 146 1.01 12.92 -11.30
C LEU A 146 2.04 12.36 -12.30
N ARG A 147 1.86 11.13 -12.78
CA ARG A 147 2.73 10.57 -13.83
C ARG A 147 2.66 11.37 -15.12
N ALA A 148 1.47 11.79 -15.55
CA ALA A 148 1.33 12.62 -16.75
C ALA A 148 2.07 13.98 -16.58
N ALA A 149 1.93 14.63 -15.42
CA ALA A 149 2.61 15.89 -15.13
C ALA A 149 4.14 15.75 -15.14
N THR A 150 4.68 14.70 -14.49
CA THR A 150 6.12 14.45 -14.46
C THR A 150 6.69 14.04 -15.82
N ALA A 151 5.95 13.26 -16.60
CA ALA A 151 6.35 12.89 -17.97
C ALA A 151 6.39 14.12 -18.89
N ALA A 152 5.38 14.98 -18.83
CA ALA A 152 5.34 16.22 -19.61
C ALA A 152 6.53 17.15 -19.26
N ALA A 153 6.84 17.31 -17.98
CA ALA A 153 7.99 18.10 -17.54
C ALA A 153 9.33 17.52 -18.01
N THR A 154 9.46 16.20 -18.01
CA THR A 154 10.69 15.51 -18.47
C THR A 154 10.87 15.65 -19.99
N ALA A 155 9.78 15.55 -20.76
CA ALA A 155 9.80 15.76 -22.21
C ALA A 155 10.17 17.20 -22.58
N ALA A 156 9.60 18.19 -21.88
CA ALA A 156 9.92 19.60 -22.10
C ALA A 156 11.40 19.91 -21.82
N ALA A 157 11.98 19.34 -20.76
CA ALA A 157 13.40 19.49 -20.45
C ALA A 157 14.31 18.90 -21.55
N THR A 158 13.94 17.74 -22.09
CA THR A 158 14.68 17.09 -23.18
C THR A 158 14.65 17.93 -24.46
N ALA A 159 13.48 18.48 -24.82
CA ALA A 159 13.33 19.32 -26.00
C ALA A 159 14.17 20.61 -25.91
N ALA A 160 14.19 21.28 -24.75
CA ALA A 160 14.98 22.48 -24.53
C ALA A 160 16.51 22.23 -24.64
N ALA A 161 16.97 21.05 -24.20
CA ALA A 161 18.37 20.65 -24.33
C ALA A 161 18.77 20.44 -25.81
N THR A 162 17.88 19.87 -26.62
CA THR A 162 18.13 19.67 -28.07
C THR A 162 18.20 21.00 -28.82
N THR A 163 17.35 21.97 -28.48
CA THR A 163 17.37 23.31 -29.11
C THR A 163 18.64 24.10 -28.75
N THR A 164 19.14 23.97 -27.51
CA THR A 164 20.36 24.66 -27.07
C THR A 164 21.61 24.12 -27.78
N THR A 165 21.65 22.81 -28.07
CA THR A 165 22.80 22.18 -28.72
C THR A 165 22.91 22.55 -30.21
N ALA A 166 21.78 22.87 -30.87
CA ALA A 166 21.74 23.26 -32.28
C ALA A 166 22.17 24.71 -32.56
N VAL A 167 22.25 25.57 -31.53
CA VAL A 167 22.64 26.99 -31.68
C VAL A 167 24.16 27.21 -31.53
N THR A 168 24.88 26.28 -30.89
CA THR A 168 26.33 26.39 -30.65
C THR A 168 27.25 25.92 -31.78
N THR A 169 26.73 25.48 -32.93
CA THR A 169 27.54 25.08 -34.11
C THR A 169 27.74 26.18 -35.16
N ALA A 170 27.46 27.45 -34.81
CA ALA A 170 27.88 28.58 -35.62
C ALA A 170 28.65 29.60 -34.77
N THR A 171 29.92 29.78 -35.12
CA THR A 171 30.91 30.75 -34.60
C THR A 171 31.86 30.19 -33.53
N SER A 172 32.97 29.63 -34.02
CA SER A 172 34.18 29.28 -33.29
C SER A 172 35.05 30.51 -33.00
N GLU A 173 35.40 30.72 -31.73
CA GLU A 173 36.68 31.30 -31.30
C GLU A 173 37.03 30.85 -29.86
N PRO A 174 38.32 30.58 -29.53
CA PRO A 174 38.70 29.91 -28.29
C PRO A 174 39.11 30.88 -27.17
N GLY A 175 38.53 30.72 -25.98
CA GLY A 175 38.93 31.43 -24.75
C GLY A 175 38.92 30.48 -23.54
N THR A 176 40.03 30.50 -22.80
CA THR A 176 40.49 29.60 -21.71
C THR A 176 39.54 29.42 -20.50
N PRO A 177 39.73 28.35 -19.69
CA PRO A 177 38.72 27.86 -18.75
C PRO A 177 38.77 28.58 -17.39
N ARG A 178 37.61 28.88 -16.81
CA ARG A 178 37.46 29.24 -15.39
C ARG A 178 36.72 28.15 -14.62
N LYS A 179 37.31 27.85 -13.46
CA LYS A 179 36.96 26.85 -12.46
C LYS A 179 35.84 27.37 -11.53
N GLY A 180 34.91 26.51 -11.16
CA GLY A 180 33.89 26.69 -10.12
C GLY A 180 32.82 25.61 -10.29
N SER A 181 32.92 24.45 -9.63
CA SER A 181 32.57 24.20 -8.22
C SER A 181 31.30 24.94 -7.80
N LEU A 182 30.22 24.17 -7.66
CA LEU A 182 29.39 24.14 -6.47
C LEU A 182 28.45 22.94 -6.55
N ASP A 183 28.71 22.00 -5.67
CA ASP A 183 27.78 20.96 -5.25
C ASP A 183 26.41 21.55 -4.94
N SER A 184 25.35 20.85 -5.35
CA SER A 184 24.00 21.08 -4.83
C SER A 184 23.38 19.73 -4.55
N GLN A 185 23.74 19.18 -3.38
CA GLN A 185 22.96 18.16 -2.70
C GLN A 185 21.61 18.76 -2.28
N ALA A 186 20.64 18.78 -3.19
CA ALA A 186 19.24 18.87 -2.81
C ALA A 186 18.74 17.45 -2.50
N SER A 187 19.12 16.92 -1.33
CA SER A 187 18.52 15.69 -0.78
C SER A 187 17.11 16.02 -0.28
N GLY A 188 16.18 16.23 -1.22
CA GLY A 188 14.75 16.29 -0.96
C GLY A 188 14.30 14.89 -0.60
N LYS A 189 14.37 14.54 0.70
CA LYS A 189 14.00 13.23 1.22
C LYS A 189 12.58 12.88 0.79
N CYS A 190 12.45 12.01 -0.21
CA CYS A 190 11.20 11.35 -0.61
C CYS A 190 10.83 10.26 0.43
N ARG A 191 10.96 10.54 1.74
CA ARG A 191 10.82 9.55 2.80
C ARG A 191 9.40 9.60 3.36
N TRP A 192 8.72 8.46 3.36
CA TRP A 192 7.48 8.29 4.10
C TRP A 192 7.71 8.68 5.55
N ARG A 193 6.88 9.55 6.10
CA ARG A 193 6.74 9.58 7.55
C ARG A 193 5.95 8.34 7.90
N ASP A 194 6.64 7.28 8.31
CA ASP A 194 6.03 6.27 9.17
C ASP A 194 5.51 7.02 10.40
N ARG A 195 4.25 7.45 10.35
CA ARG A 195 3.53 7.80 11.57
C ARG A 195 3.25 6.47 12.25
N GLY A 196 4.22 6.02 13.03
CA GLY A 196 4.04 4.94 13.98
C GLY A 196 2.85 5.28 14.85
N VAL A 197 1.77 4.52 14.68
CA VAL A 197 0.69 4.45 15.65
C VAL A 197 1.22 3.57 16.78
N THR A 198 1.69 4.22 17.84
CA THR A 198 1.90 3.60 19.16
C THR A 198 0.57 3.41 19.87
#